data_AF-A0A6G3MN18-F1
#
_entry.id   AF-A0A6G3MN18-F1
#
_cell.length_a   1.000
_cell.length_b   1.000
_cell.length_c   1.000
_cell.angle_alpha   90.00
_cell.angle_beta   90.00
_cell.angle_gamma   90.00
#
_symmetry.space_group_name_H-M   'P 1'
#
loop_
_entity.id
_entity.type
_entity.pdbx_description
1 polymer ?
#
loop_
_entity_poly.entity_id
_entity_poly.type
_entity_poly.pdbx_seq_one_letter_code
_entity_poly.pdbx_strand_id
1 'polypeptide(L)'
;YKMSFEIESADVIRLIEQFLIENNLNNTLKSLQNETGITINSVSSIDILLSNILDGHWDIVLQTLKNIKLTNKSLLDLYEQIFLELLEMREISAARAILRQTDPMNLLKHTFPDRYIKLETLL
;
A
#
# COMPACT_ATOMS: atom_id res chain seq x y z
N TYR A 1 -33.11 15.38 20.73
CA TYR A 1 -32.07 15.44 19.67
C TYR A 1 -31.76 14.03 19.22
N LYS A 2 -32.20 13.66 18.01
CA LYS A 2 -31.99 12.35 17.40
C LYS A 2 -30.54 12.36 16.89
N MET A 3 -29.61 11.71 17.59
CA MET A 3 -28.29 11.40 16.99
C MET A 3 -28.55 10.36 15.90
N SER A 4 -28.75 10.82 14.67
CA SER A 4 -28.63 9.97 13.49
C SER A 4 -27.16 9.62 13.35
N PHE A 5 -26.72 8.59 14.07
CA PHE A 5 -25.51 7.86 13.73
C PHE A 5 -25.79 7.23 12.36
N GLU A 6 -25.36 7.91 11.29
CA GLU A 6 -25.22 7.30 9.98
C GLU A 6 -24.09 6.28 10.11
N ILE A 7 -24.43 5.09 10.55
CA ILE A 7 -23.51 3.96 10.53
C ILE A 7 -23.31 3.65 9.06
N GLU A 8 -22.09 3.90 8.57
CA GLU A 8 -21.71 3.53 7.23
C GLU A 8 -21.83 2.01 7.10
N SER A 9 -22.59 1.53 6.11
CA SER A 9 -22.85 0.09 5.94
C SER A 9 -21.56 -0.72 5.81
N ALA A 10 -20.49 -0.08 5.33
CA ALA A 10 -19.14 -0.63 5.27
C ALA A 10 -18.55 -0.98 6.64
N ASP A 11 -18.84 -0.20 7.70
CA ASP A 11 -18.31 -0.46 9.04
C ASP A 11 -19.00 -1.65 9.72
N VAL A 12 -20.29 -1.85 9.43
CA VAL A 12 -21.02 -3.05 9.90
C VAL A 12 -20.44 -4.31 9.23
N ILE A 13 -20.16 -4.24 7.93
CA ILE A 13 -19.58 -5.36 7.19
C ILE A 13 -18.17 -5.67 7.72
N ARG A 14 -17.35 -4.64 7.99
CA ARG A 14 -16.04 -4.82 8.63
C ARG A 14 -16.13 -5.48 10.00
N LEU A 15 -17.08 -5.10 10.85
CA LEU A 15 -17.30 -5.76 12.15
C LEU A 15 -17.65 -7.25 12.00
N ILE A 16 -18.50 -7.58 11.01
CA ILE A 16 -18.86 -8.97 10.70
C ILE A 16 -17.64 -9.75 10.21
N GLU A 17 -16.84 -9.18 9.31
CA GLU A 17 -15.60 -9.79 8.86
C GLU A 17 -14.62 -10.03 10.00
N GLN A 18 -14.52 -9.11 10.97
CA GLN A 18 -13.63 -9.25 12.11
C GLN A 18 -14.03 -10.47 12.93
N PHE A 19 -15.33 -10.58 13.21
CA PHE A 19 -15.89 -11.73 13.90
C PHE A 19 -15.59 -13.03 13.14
N LEU A 20 -15.72 -13.05 11.81
CA LEU A 20 -15.43 -14.23 11.01
C LEU A 20 -13.94 -14.63 11.09
N ILE A 21 -13.02 -13.67 11.12
CA ILE A 21 -11.57 -13.91 11.25
C ILE A 21 -11.25 -14.48 12.64
N GLU A 22 -11.73 -13.84 13.71
CA GLU A 22 -11.48 -14.28 15.09
C GLU A 22 -12.00 -15.70 15.37
N ASN A 23 -13.04 -16.10 14.65
CA ASN A 23 -13.65 -17.44 14.73
C ASN A 23 -13.14 -18.43 13.67
N ASN A 24 -12.11 -18.08 12.88
CA ASN A 24 -11.53 -18.92 11.82
C ASN A 24 -12.52 -19.36 10.73
N LEU A 25 -13.56 -18.57 10.45
CA LEU A 25 -14.61 -18.85 9.46
C LEU A 25 -14.22 -18.35 8.06
N ASN A 26 -13.08 -18.85 7.57
CA ASN A 26 -12.42 -18.36 6.35
C ASN A 26 -13.25 -18.52 5.06
N ASN A 27 -14.08 -19.55 4.97
CA ASN A 27 -14.93 -19.76 3.79
C ASN A 27 -16.04 -18.71 3.72
N THR A 28 -16.67 -18.41 4.85
CA THR A 28 -17.72 -17.37 4.95
C THR A 28 -17.14 -15.98 4.72
N LEU A 29 -15.94 -15.72 5.25
CA LEU A 29 -15.20 -14.48 5.01
C LEU A 29 -14.99 -14.22 3.51
N LYS A 30 -14.48 -15.22 2.77
CA LYS A 30 -14.26 -15.09 1.32
C LYS A 30 -15.54 -14.86 0.55
N SER A 31 -16.62 -15.57 0.89
CA SER A 31 -17.93 -15.37 0.24
C SER A 31 -18.46 -13.95 0.50
N LEU A 32 -18.34 -13.46 1.73
CA LEU A 32 -18.80 -12.12 2.11
C LEU A 32 -17.99 -11.02 1.42
N GLN A 33 -16.66 -11.16 1.33
CA GLN A 33 -15.79 -10.24 0.62
C GLN A 33 -16.08 -10.21 -0.89
N ASN A 34 -16.34 -11.38 -1.50
CA ASN A 34 -16.69 -11.47 -2.92
C ASN A 34 -18.05 -10.81 -3.22
N GLU A 35 -19.01 -10.90 -2.31
CA GLU A 35 -20.36 -10.36 -2.49
C GLU A 35 -20.44 -8.86 -2.18
N THR A 36 -19.73 -8.40 -1.16
CA THR A 36 -19.78 -7.01 -0.69
C THR A 36 -18.71 -6.12 -1.33
N GLY A 37 -17.61 -6.71 -1.85
CA GLY A 37 -16.45 -5.97 -2.35
C GLY A 37 -15.70 -5.18 -1.28
N ILE A 38 -16.10 -5.32 -0.02
CA ILE A 38 -15.50 -4.69 1.14
C ILE A 38 -14.52 -5.69 1.74
N THR A 39 -13.33 -5.24 2.10
CA THR A 39 -12.35 -6.06 2.80
C THR A 39 -11.99 -5.40 4.11
N ILE A 40 -11.79 -6.23 5.14
CA ILE A 40 -11.25 -5.80 6.41
C ILE A 40 -9.85 -5.26 6.16
N ASN A 41 -9.73 -3.95 6.27
CA ASN A 41 -8.46 -3.27 6.31
C ASN A 41 -7.98 -3.14 7.77
N SER A 42 -8.45 -4.01 8.66
CA SER A 42 -8.28 -3.84 10.10
C SER A 42 -6.95 -4.42 10.58
N VAL A 43 -6.09 -3.50 11.04
CA VAL A 43 -5.13 -3.63 12.15
C VAL A 43 -3.97 -4.63 11.98
N SER A 44 -4.19 -5.87 11.52
CA SER A 44 -3.11 -6.84 11.28
C SER A 44 -2.27 -6.47 10.06
N SER A 45 -2.87 -5.86 9.04
CA SER A 45 -2.16 -5.51 7.80
C SER A 45 -1.17 -4.37 7.99
N ILE A 46 -1.34 -3.47 8.96
CA ILE A 46 -0.40 -2.35 9.17
C ILE A 46 0.89 -2.86 9.78
N ASP A 47 0.83 -3.67 10.84
CA ASP A 47 2.03 -4.22 11.47
C ASP A 47 2.77 -5.16 10.51
N ILE A 48 2.03 -5.96 9.74
CA ILE A 48 2.59 -6.82 8.69
C ILE A 48 3.19 -5.97 7.55
N LEU A 49 2.52 -4.90 7.12
CA LEU A 49 3.04 -3.99 6.09
C LEU A 49 4.28 -3.26 6.60
N LEU A 50 4.31 -2.82 7.85
CA LEU A 50 5.47 -2.20 8.49
C LEU A 50 6.64 -3.20 8.58
N SER A 51 6.40 -4.44 9.00
CA SER A 51 7.42 -5.50 8.98
C SER A 51 7.93 -5.72 7.56
N ASN A 52 7.05 -5.86 6.58
CA ASN A 52 7.45 -6.07 5.18
C ASN A 52 8.24 -4.88 4.62
N ILE A 53 7.95 -3.63 5.04
CA ILE A 53 8.74 -2.46 4.68
C ILE A 53 10.12 -2.52 5.34
N LEU A 54 10.18 -2.83 6.65
CA LEU A 54 11.44 -2.92 7.39
C LEU A 54 12.34 -4.05 6.90
N ASP A 55 11.73 -5.15 6.45
CA ASP A 55 12.41 -6.33 5.94
C ASP A 55 12.74 -6.21 4.43
N GLY A 56 12.34 -5.12 3.76
CA GLY A 56 12.60 -4.89 2.32
C GLY A 56 11.80 -5.77 1.37
N HIS A 57 10.69 -6.37 1.81
CA HIS A 57 9.81 -7.21 0.99
C HIS A 57 8.90 -6.37 0.08
N TRP A 58 9.50 -5.58 -0.80
CA TRP A 58 8.82 -4.58 -1.61
C TRP A 58 7.75 -5.16 -2.55
N ASP A 59 7.88 -6.39 -3.03
CA ASP A 59 6.85 -7.05 -3.83
C ASP A 59 5.52 -7.19 -3.08
N ILE A 60 5.60 -7.57 -1.80
CA ILE A 60 4.43 -7.74 -0.91
C ILE A 60 3.86 -6.37 -0.56
N VAL A 61 4.72 -5.39 -0.26
CA VAL A 61 4.30 -4.01 0.01
C VAL A 61 3.56 -3.42 -1.21
N LEU A 62 4.12 -3.54 -2.41
CA LEU A 62 3.48 -3.01 -3.63
C LEU A 62 2.16 -3.73 -3.96
N GLN A 63 2.04 -5.04 -3.69
CA GLN A 63 0.78 -5.77 -3.85
C GLN A 63 -0.28 -5.31 -2.86
N THR A 64 0.07 -5.17 -1.58
CA THR A 64 -0.88 -4.73 -0.54
C THR A 64 -1.37 -3.30 -0.80
N LEU A 65 -0.50 -2.43 -1.34
CA LEU A 65 -0.86 -1.06 -1.66
C LEU A 65 -1.82 -0.90 -2.84
N LYS A 66 -1.98 -1.90 -3.72
CA LYS A 66 -3.00 -1.83 -4.80
C LYS A 66 -4.42 -1.71 -4.26
N ASN A 67 -4.66 -2.24 -3.07
CA ASN A 67 -5.97 -2.26 -2.44
C ASN A 67 -6.18 -1.08 -1.47
N ILE A 68 -5.17 -0.22 -1.30
CA ILE A 68 -5.16 0.90 -0.34
C ILE A 68 -4.96 2.22 -1.08
N LYS A 69 -5.84 3.19 -0.82
CA LYS A 69 -5.66 4.56 -1.34
C LYS A 69 -4.65 5.31 -0.49
N LEU A 70 -3.39 5.36 -0.93
CA LEU A 70 -2.36 6.21 -0.33
C LEU A 70 -2.43 7.65 -0.83
N THR A 71 -1.96 8.59 -0.01
CA THR A 71 -1.71 9.96 -0.48
C THR A 71 -0.54 9.98 -1.47
N ASN A 72 -0.57 10.90 -2.44
CA ASN A 72 0.50 11.02 -3.43
C ASN A 72 1.87 11.20 -2.75
N LYS A 73 1.96 12.01 -1.69
CA LYS A 73 3.23 12.24 -0.99
C LYS A 73 3.84 10.95 -0.43
N SER A 74 3.06 10.16 0.32
CA SER A 74 3.54 8.89 0.89
C SER A 74 3.94 7.89 -0.19
N LEU A 75 3.24 7.91 -1.32
CA LEU A 75 3.51 7.02 -2.44
C LEU A 75 4.84 7.41 -3.14
N LEU A 76 5.10 8.70 -3.32
CA LEU A 76 6.39 9.20 -3.82
C LEU A 76 7.55 8.78 -2.92
N ASP A 77 7.42 9.01 -1.60
CA ASP A 77 8.47 8.69 -0.63
C ASP A 77 8.77 7.19 -0.57
N LEU A 78 7.74 6.35 -0.70
CA LEU A 78 7.89 4.90 -0.76
C LEU A 78 8.68 4.43 -1.98
N TYR A 79 8.31 4.90 -3.18
CA TYR A 79 9.00 4.50 -4.40
C TYR A 79 10.45 5.01 -4.43
N GLU A 80 10.71 6.15 -3.78
CA GLU A 80 12.08 6.65 -3.59
C GLU A 80 12.89 5.73 -2.67
N GLN A 81 12.32 5.26 -1.57
CA GLN A 81 12.97 4.29 -0.69
C GLN A 81 13.29 2.98 -1.42
N ILE A 82 12.32 2.44 -2.17
CA ILE A 82 12.52 1.24 -3.01
C ILE A 82 13.69 1.44 -3.99
N PHE A 83 13.74 2.62 -4.63
CA PHE A 83 14.82 2.95 -5.56
C PHE A 83 16.20 2.94 -4.87
N LEU A 84 16.32 3.58 -3.71
CA LEU A 84 17.57 3.67 -2.96
C LEU A 84 18.05 2.28 -2.49
N GLU A 85 17.15 1.43 -2.02
CA GLU A 85 17.50 0.07 -1.59
C GLU A 85 17.93 -0.82 -2.76
N LEU A 86 17.25 -0.74 -3.90
CA LEU A 86 17.67 -1.44 -5.12
C LEU A 86 19.06 -0.99 -5.57
N LEU A 87 19.37 0.31 -5.45
CA LEU A 87 20.68 0.84 -5.76
C LEU A 87 21.75 0.31 -4.79
N GLU A 88 21.45 0.25 -3.49
CA GLU A 88 22.35 -0.29 -2.45
C GLU A 88 22.64 -1.79 -2.69
N MET A 89 21.62 -2.56 -3.08
CA MET A 89 21.77 -3.97 -3.49
C MET A 89 22.44 -4.15 -4.86
N ARG A 90 22.81 -3.06 -5.55
CA ARG A 90 23.40 -3.05 -6.90
C ARG A 90 22.50 -3.61 -8.00
N GLU A 91 21.19 -3.63 -7.78
CA GLU A 91 20.17 -4.01 -8.76
C GLU A 91 19.86 -2.82 -9.69
N ILE A 92 20.86 -2.35 -10.42
CA ILE A 92 20.80 -1.12 -11.25
C ILE A 92 19.68 -1.19 -12.30
N SER A 93 19.46 -2.35 -12.90
CA SER A 93 18.40 -2.56 -13.90
C SER A 93 17.01 -2.34 -13.30
N ALA A 94 16.76 -2.88 -12.10
CA ALA A 94 15.51 -2.73 -11.39
C ALA A 94 15.32 -1.29 -10.89
N ALA A 95 16.36 -0.69 -10.31
CA ALA A 95 16.34 0.72 -9.87
C ALA A 95 16.00 1.66 -11.04
N ARG A 96 16.62 1.43 -12.21
CA ARG A 96 16.31 2.19 -13.44
C ARG A 96 14.88 2.00 -13.91
N ALA A 97 14.34 0.78 -13.82
CA ALA A 97 12.95 0.49 -14.17
C ALA A 97 11.98 1.24 -13.25
N ILE A 98 12.23 1.23 -11.92
CA ILE A 98 11.45 1.99 -10.95
C ILE A 98 11.45 3.48 -11.28
N LEU A 99 12.63 4.08 -11.50
CA LEU A 99 12.74 5.52 -11.72
C LEU A 99 12.08 5.98 -13.03
N ARG A 100 12.14 5.18 -14.10
CA ARG A 100 11.70 5.61 -15.45
C ARG A 100 10.34 5.11 -15.88
N GLN A 101 9.84 4.02 -15.31
CA GLN A 101 8.65 3.33 -15.80
C GLN A 101 7.45 3.42 -14.86
N THR A 102 7.63 3.96 -13.65
CA THR A 102 6.55 4.03 -12.66
C THR A 102 5.89 5.40 -12.66
N ASP A 103 4.56 5.41 -12.61
CA ASP A 103 3.75 6.64 -12.52
C ASP A 103 4.15 7.56 -11.35
N PRO A 104 4.50 7.05 -10.15
CA PRO A 104 4.93 7.87 -9.04
C PRO A 104 6.22 8.62 -9.34
N MET A 105 7.19 7.97 -9.98
CA MET A 105 8.46 8.64 -10.33
C MET A 105 8.28 9.67 -11.45
N ASN A 106 7.37 9.42 -12.39
CA ASN A 106 6.95 10.43 -13.35
C ASN A 106 6.28 11.63 -12.66
N LEU A 107 5.40 11.38 -11.69
CA LEU A 107 4.80 12.44 -10.88
C LEU A 107 5.87 13.22 -10.10
N LEU A 108 6.86 12.54 -9.52
CA LEU A 108 7.99 13.16 -8.82
C LEU A 108 8.74 14.11 -9.75
N LYS A 109 9.02 13.69 -10.98
CA LYS A 109 9.71 14.49 -11.99
C LYS A 109 8.98 15.80 -12.31
N HIS A 110 7.65 15.77 -12.37
CA HIS A 110 6.83 16.96 -12.67
C HIS A 110 6.63 17.87 -11.46
N THR A 111 6.48 17.29 -10.26
CA THR A 111 6.15 18.04 -9.04
C THR A 111 7.39 18.53 -8.29
N PHE A 112 8.47 17.74 -8.28
CA PHE A 112 9.73 18.01 -7.57
C PHE A 112 10.94 17.63 -8.45
N PRO A 113 11.20 18.38 -9.53
CA PRO A 113 12.23 18.04 -10.51
C PRO A 113 13.64 17.94 -9.89
N ASP A 114 13.99 18.80 -8.94
CA ASP A 114 15.29 18.76 -8.26
C ASP A 114 15.52 17.46 -7.48
N ARG A 115 14.46 16.92 -6.87
CA ARG A 115 14.51 15.65 -6.13
C ARG A 115 14.71 14.48 -7.11
N TYR A 116 13.97 14.48 -8.21
CA TYR A 116 14.12 13.48 -9.26
C TYR A 116 15.53 13.50 -9.90
N ILE A 117 16.09 14.68 -10.20
CA ILE A 117 17.45 14.80 -10.75
C ILE A 117 18.50 14.22 -9.79
N LYS A 118 18.37 14.45 -8.48
CA LYS A 118 19.27 13.83 -7.49
C LYS A 118 19.24 12.31 -7.58
N LEU A 119 18.06 11.71 -7.70
CA LEU A 119 17.93 10.26 -7.86
C LEU A 119 18.57 9.78 -9.19
N GLU A 120 18.40 10.52 -10.28
CA GLU A 120 19.08 10.21 -11.55
C GLU A 120 20.61 10.32 -11.44
N THR A 121 21.16 11.24 -10.64
CA THR A 121 22.62 11.34 -10.45
C THR A 121 23.22 10.21 -9.62
N LEU A 122 22.41 9.48 -8.86
CA LEU A 122 22.84 8.33 -8.06
C LEU A 122 22.91 7.03 -8.89
N LEU A 123 22.26 7.01 -10.06
CA LEU A 123 22.17 5.89 -10.99
C LEU A 123 23.42 5.73 -11.87
#